data_AF-A0A6A6YDG9-F1
#
_entry.id   AF-A0A6A6YDG9-F1
#
_cell.length_a   1.000
_cell.length_b   1.000
_cell.length_c   1.000
_cell.angle_alpha   90.00
_cell.angle_beta   90.00
_cell.angle_gamma   90.00
#
_symmetry.space_group_name_H-M   'P 1'
#
loop_
_entity.id
_entity.type
_entity.pdbx_description
1 polymer ?
#
loop_
_entity_poly.entity_id
_entity_poly.type
_entity_poly.pdbx_seq_one_letter_code
_entity_poly.pdbx_strand_id
1 'polypeptide(L)'
;EFNELVNMSAGDLKDWLGKDESTGAGWSKDDGSGETIGHESGRKIIKILEKNPEKDPDGYDQEDIDHMRRVVAYCKRHLAQESTAKQNPDSKSAKSLKNWGHDPQKA
;
A
#
# COMPACT_ATOMS: atom_id res chain seq x y z
N GLU A 1 -7.97 9.04 7.98
CA GLU A 1 -8.16 7.83 7.14
C GLU A 1 -6.86 7.31 6.53
N PHE A 2 -6.29 7.95 5.49
CA PHE A 2 -5.05 7.44 4.87
C PHE A 2 -3.93 7.22 5.88
N ASN A 3 -3.65 8.24 6.69
CA ASN A 3 -2.61 8.22 7.73
C ASN A 3 -2.88 7.24 8.89
N GLU A 4 -4.08 6.67 8.97
CA GLU A 4 -4.45 5.63 9.94
C GLU A 4 -4.35 4.23 9.33
N LEU A 5 -4.71 4.09 8.05
CA LEU A 5 -4.66 2.82 7.34
C LEU A 5 -3.26 2.48 6.83
N VAL A 6 -2.46 3.46 6.41
CA VAL A 6 -1.06 3.24 6.03
C VAL A 6 -0.23 3.22 7.32
N ASN A 7 0.13 2.01 7.76
CA ASN A 7 0.85 1.76 9.02
C ASN A 7 2.31 1.32 8.80
N MET A 8 2.77 1.31 7.55
CA MET A 8 4.16 1.12 7.18
C MET A 8 4.83 2.48 6.96
N SER A 9 6.05 2.64 7.48
CA SER A 9 6.87 3.82 7.15
C SER A 9 7.33 3.78 5.69
N ALA A 10 7.82 4.91 5.17
CA ALA A 10 8.42 4.96 3.84
C ALA A 10 9.58 3.94 3.70
N GLY A 11 10.42 3.82 4.75
CA GLY A 11 11.50 2.83 4.82
C GLY A 11 10.98 1.39 4.81
N ASP A 12 10.04 1.05 5.68
CA ASP A 12 9.43 -0.30 5.72
C ASP A 12 8.85 -0.70 4.37
N LEU A 13 8.15 0.24 3.72
CA LEU A 13 7.49 0.00 2.45
C LEU A 13 8.51 -0.12 1.32
N LYS A 14 9.59 0.66 1.33
CA LYS A 14 10.69 0.54 0.38
C LYS A 14 11.39 -0.81 0.47
N ASP A 15 11.67 -1.26 1.70
CA ASP A 15 12.27 -2.57 1.94
C ASP A 15 11.35 -3.71 1.52
N TRP A 16 10.04 -3.54 1.71
CA TRP A 16 9.04 -4.51 1.25
C TRP A 16 8.95 -4.60 -0.28
N LEU A 17 8.85 -3.47 -0.98
CA LEU A 17 8.75 -3.43 -2.45
C LEU A 17 10.05 -3.90 -3.13
N GLY A 18 11.17 -3.94 -2.42
CA GLY A 18 12.42 -4.53 -2.91
C GLY A 18 12.40 -6.07 -2.99
N LYS A 19 11.38 -6.74 -2.47
CA LYS A 19 11.27 -8.21 -2.44
C LYS A 19 10.50 -8.73 -3.65
N ASP A 20 10.93 -9.86 -4.21
CA ASP A 20 10.23 -10.54 -5.33
C ASP A 20 8.76 -10.85 -5.00
N GLU A 21 8.48 -11.13 -3.74
CA GLU A 21 7.14 -11.44 -3.23
C GLU A 21 6.15 -10.28 -3.38
N SER A 22 6.66 -9.04 -3.46
CA SER A 22 5.86 -7.84 -3.63
C SER A 22 5.47 -7.61 -5.09
N THR A 23 6.34 -7.95 -6.04
CA THR A 23 6.17 -7.62 -7.47
C THR A 23 4.94 -8.28 -8.07
N GLY A 24 4.68 -9.55 -7.72
CA GLY A 24 3.56 -10.34 -8.25
C GLY A 24 2.30 -10.38 -7.39
N ALA A 25 2.27 -9.69 -6.24
CA ALA A 25 1.13 -9.75 -5.33
C ALA A 25 0.02 -8.75 -5.73
N GLY A 26 -1.06 -9.28 -6.33
CA GLY A 26 -2.25 -8.50 -6.67
C GLY A 26 -2.60 -8.58 -8.17
N TRP A 27 -3.26 -7.54 -8.66
CA TRP A 27 -3.70 -7.45 -10.06
C TRP A 27 -2.57 -6.93 -10.95
N SER A 28 -2.16 -7.71 -11.95
CA SER A 28 -1.14 -7.34 -12.93
C SER A 28 -1.59 -6.21 -13.83
N LYS A 29 -0.68 -5.31 -14.16
CA LYS A 29 -0.94 -4.26 -15.15
C LYS A 29 -0.94 -4.85 -16.56
N ASP A 30 -1.83 -4.37 -17.40
CA ASP A 30 -1.90 -4.72 -18.84
C ASP A 30 -0.89 -3.91 -19.68
N ASP A 31 0.29 -3.60 -19.12
CA ASP A 31 1.34 -2.80 -19.76
C ASP A 31 2.61 -3.61 -20.10
N GLY A 32 2.58 -4.93 -19.87
CA GLY A 32 3.69 -5.84 -20.18
C GLY A 32 4.88 -5.75 -19.21
N SER A 33 4.81 -4.92 -18.17
CA SER A 33 5.90 -4.76 -17.18
C SER A 33 6.01 -5.93 -16.20
N GLY A 34 4.97 -6.76 -16.07
CA GLY A 34 4.88 -7.81 -15.05
C GLY A 34 4.61 -7.28 -13.64
N GLU A 35 4.48 -5.97 -13.47
CA GLU A 35 4.19 -5.30 -12.21
C GLU A 35 2.69 -5.29 -11.89
N THR A 36 2.35 -5.34 -10.60
CA THR A 36 0.97 -5.17 -10.14
C THR A 36 0.61 -3.72 -9.85
N ILE A 37 -0.69 -3.40 -9.97
CA ILE A 37 -1.25 -2.09 -9.59
C ILE A 37 -0.90 -1.73 -8.14
N GLY A 38 -0.89 -2.73 -7.25
CA GLY A 38 -0.51 -2.54 -5.85
C GLY A 38 0.95 -2.15 -5.71
N HIS A 39 1.86 -2.82 -6.41
CA HIS A 39 3.29 -2.53 -6.34
C HIS A 39 3.61 -1.10 -6.84
N GLU A 40 2.95 -0.64 -7.93
CA GLU A 40 3.03 0.75 -8.37
C GLU A 40 2.47 1.72 -7.32
N SER A 41 1.32 1.39 -6.73
CA SER A 41 0.68 2.17 -5.67
C SER A 41 1.62 2.35 -4.48
N GLY A 42 2.32 1.30 -4.07
CA GLY A 42 3.31 1.34 -3.00
C GLY A 42 4.41 2.37 -3.25
N ARG A 43 4.92 2.48 -4.48
CA ARG A 43 5.93 3.51 -4.81
C ARG A 43 5.38 4.93 -4.72
N LYS A 44 4.10 5.14 -5.06
CA LYS A 44 3.45 6.45 -4.89
C LYS A 44 3.24 6.77 -3.41
N ILE A 45 2.87 5.78 -2.60
CA ILE A 45 2.76 5.95 -1.14
C ILE A 45 4.10 6.37 -0.54
N ILE A 46 5.22 5.73 -0.93
CA ILE A 46 6.57 6.13 -0.48
C ILE A 46 6.81 7.61 -0.78
N LYS A 47 6.52 8.07 -2.00
CA LYS A 47 6.69 9.48 -2.39
C LYS A 47 5.84 10.42 -1.53
N ILE A 48 4.59 10.06 -1.27
CA ILE A 48 3.69 10.86 -0.42
C ILE A 48 4.24 10.97 1.01
N LEU A 49 4.69 9.84 1.58
CA LEU A 49 5.26 9.79 2.93
C LEU A 49 6.58 10.56 3.04
N GLU A 50 7.44 10.50 2.02
CA GLU A 50 8.70 11.25 1.96
C GLU A 50 8.48 12.75 1.73
N LYS A 51 7.46 13.11 0.92
CA LYS A 51 7.09 14.50 0.64
C LYS A 51 6.52 15.21 1.87
N ASN A 52 5.72 14.52 2.67
CA ASN A 52 5.01 15.11 3.81
C ASN A 52 5.09 14.23 5.07
N PRO A 53 6.28 14.11 5.70
CA PRO A 53 6.51 13.21 6.83
C PRO A 53 5.72 13.59 8.09
N GLU A 54 5.48 14.88 8.30
CA GLU A 54 4.67 15.42 9.41
C GLU A 54 3.16 15.25 9.20
N LYS A 55 2.76 14.78 8.01
CA LYS A 55 1.37 14.52 7.61
C LYS A 55 0.48 15.76 7.66
N ASP A 56 1.05 16.93 7.39
CA ASP A 56 0.34 18.20 7.35
C ASP A 56 -0.73 18.18 6.25
N PRO A 57 -2.03 18.38 6.55
CA PRO A 57 -3.09 18.39 5.55
C PRO A 57 -2.83 19.34 4.37
N ASP A 58 -2.16 20.48 4.61
CA ASP A 58 -1.88 21.48 3.58
C ASP A 58 -0.65 21.11 2.72
N GLY A 59 0.11 20.09 3.12
CA GLY A 59 1.30 19.59 2.41
C GLY A 59 1.01 18.64 1.25
N TYR A 60 -0.26 18.28 1.02
CA TYR A 60 -0.67 17.37 -0.06
C TYR A 60 -1.19 18.15 -1.27
N ASP A 61 -0.80 17.71 -2.47
CA ASP A 61 -1.43 18.19 -3.70
C ASP A 61 -2.63 17.32 -4.09
N GLN A 62 -3.33 17.73 -5.15
CA GLN A 62 -4.53 17.03 -5.61
C GLN A 62 -4.24 15.59 -6.08
N GLU A 63 -3.06 15.35 -6.68
CA GLU A 63 -2.66 14.01 -7.13
C GLU A 63 -2.39 13.08 -5.94
N ASP A 64 -1.75 13.60 -4.88
CA ASP A 64 -1.56 12.89 -3.61
C ASP A 64 -2.92 12.51 -3.03
N ILE A 65 -3.84 13.48 -2.91
CA ILE A 65 -5.16 13.27 -2.31
C ILE A 65 -5.95 12.20 -3.06
N ASP A 66 -5.94 12.23 -4.39
CA ASP A 66 -6.68 11.27 -5.21
C ASP A 66 -6.08 9.85 -5.10
N HIS A 67 -4.75 9.75 -5.03
CA HIS A 67 -4.11 8.46 -4.77
C HIS A 67 -4.39 7.97 -3.35
N MET A 68 -4.31 8.83 -2.34
CA MET A 68 -4.62 8.51 -0.93
C MET A 68 -6.05 7.96 -0.80
N ARG A 69 -7.04 8.56 -1.47
CA ARG A 69 -8.42 8.06 -1.50
C ARG A 69 -8.51 6.65 -2.09
N ARG A 70 -7.78 6.38 -3.17
CA ARG A 70 -7.71 5.04 -3.78
C ARG A 70 -7.11 4.02 -2.80
N VAL A 71 -6.06 4.39 -2.09
CA VAL A 71 -5.41 3.54 -1.06
C VAL A 71 -6.40 3.23 0.06
N VAL A 72 -7.08 4.24 0.61
CA VAL A 72 -8.09 4.06 1.65
C VAL A 72 -9.19 3.10 1.21
N ALA A 73 -9.74 3.30 0.00
CA ALA A 73 -10.80 2.45 -0.54
C ALA A 73 -10.33 1.00 -0.73
N TYR A 74 -9.10 0.80 -1.20
CA TYR A 74 -8.52 -0.53 -1.36
C TYR A 74 -8.37 -1.24 -0.01
N CYS A 75 -7.70 -0.60 0.96
CA CYS A 75 -7.44 -1.18 2.27
C CYS A 75 -8.73 -1.51 3.01
N LYS A 76 -9.71 -0.59 3.06
CA LYS A 76 -11.01 -0.86 3.70
C LYS A 76 -11.72 -2.07 3.10
N ARG A 77 -11.77 -2.17 1.77
CA ARG A 77 -12.43 -3.30 1.08
C ARG A 77 -11.76 -4.62 1.42
N HIS A 78 -10.43 -4.69 1.35
CA HIS A 78 -9.70 -5.93 1.57
C HIS A 78 -9.68 -6.35 3.05
N LEU A 79 -9.55 -5.40 3.97
CA LEU A 79 -9.64 -5.69 5.41
C LEU A 79 -11.02 -6.18 5.83
N ALA A 80 -12.10 -5.68 5.20
CA ALA A 80 -13.46 -6.17 5.46
C ALA A 80 -13.73 -7.56 4.86
N GLN A 81 -13.05 -7.91 3.76
CA GLN A 81 -13.24 -9.18 3.05
C GLN A 81 -12.36 -10.31 3.56
N GLU A 82 -11.23 -10.01 4.22
CA GLU A 82 -10.22 -11.00 4.56
C GLU A 82 -9.84 -11.02 6.05
N SER A 83 -10.58 -11.79 6.84
CA SER A 83 -10.19 -12.17 8.21
C SER A 83 -8.90 -13.01 8.25
N THR A 84 -8.52 -13.62 7.13
CA THR A 84 -7.34 -14.49 6.98
C THR A 84 -6.02 -13.74 6.85
N ALA A 85 -6.01 -12.46 6.43
CA ALA A 85 -4.76 -11.72 6.21
C ALA A 85 -3.96 -11.53 7.52
N LYS A 86 -4.65 -11.37 8.66
CA LYS A 86 -4.00 -11.35 9.98
C LYS A 86 -3.50 -12.74 10.42
N GLN A 87 -4.16 -13.81 9.97
CA GLN A 87 -3.86 -15.18 10.38
C GLN A 87 -2.75 -15.82 9.53
N ASN A 88 -2.61 -15.39 8.27
CA ASN A 88 -1.61 -15.91 7.33
C ASN A 88 -0.85 -14.75 6.65
N PRO A 89 0.33 -14.38 7.20
CA PRO A 89 1.19 -13.34 6.65
C PRO A 89 1.71 -13.62 5.24
N ASP A 90 1.78 -14.89 4.86
CA ASP A 90 2.27 -15.33 3.55
C ASP A 90 1.16 -15.36 2.48
N SER A 91 -0.08 -15.07 2.87
CA SER A 91 -1.21 -15.02 1.94
C SER A 91 -1.05 -13.94 0.89
N LYS A 92 -1.59 -14.17 -0.31
CA LYS A 92 -1.59 -13.17 -1.40
C LYS A 92 -2.21 -11.84 -0.97
N SER A 93 -3.20 -11.88 -0.09
CA SER A 93 -3.87 -10.70 0.44
C SER A 93 -3.01 -9.93 1.42
N ALA A 94 -2.33 -10.59 2.36
CA ALA A 94 -1.39 -9.92 3.25
C ALA A 94 -0.27 -9.25 2.45
N LYS A 95 0.30 -9.96 1.47
CA LYS A 95 1.32 -9.42 0.56
C LYS A 95 0.78 -8.22 -0.26
N SER A 96 -0.45 -8.31 -0.73
CA SER A 96 -1.09 -7.21 -1.45
C SER A 96 -1.36 -6.01 -0.55
N LEU A 97 -1.92 -6.18 0.66
CA LEU A 97 -2.13 -5.09 1.62
C LEU A 97 -0.82 -4.33 1.92
N LYS A 98 0.31 -5.06 2.05
CA LYS A 98 1.63 -4.45 2.23
C LYS A 98 2.07 -3.63 1.01
N ASN A 99 1.76 -4.06 -0.21
CA ASN A 99 1.96 -3.23 -1.41
C ASN A 99 1.16 -1.91 -1.34
N TRP A 100 0.04 -1.90 -0.62
CA TRP A 100 -0.80 -0.72 -0.37
C TRP A 100 -0.46 0.00 0.95
N GLY A 101 0.69 -0.28 1.55
CA GLY A 101 1.20 0.39 2.75
C GLY A 101 0.55 -0.03 4.07
N HIS A 102 -0.28 -1.07 4.05
CA HIS A 102 -0.89 -1.64 5.25
C HIS A 102 -0.29 -3.01 5.56
N ASP A 103 0.42 -3.12 6.67
CA ASP A 103 0.85 -4.40 7.23
C ASP A 103 -0.23 -4.93 8.20
N PRO A 104 -0.92 -6.03 7.86
CA PRO A 104 -1.95 -6.61 8.74
C PRO A 104 -1.41 -7.11 10.08
N GLN A 105 -0.10 -7.34 10.20
CA GLN A 105 0.55 -7.78 11.44
C GLN A 105 0.81 -6.64 12.42
N LYS A 106 0.75 -5.38 11.96
CA LYS A 106 0.91 -4.19 12.80
C LYS A 106 -0.43 -3.62 13.31
N ALA A 107 -1.56 -4.27 13.00
CA ALA A 107 -2.92 -3.77 13.21
C ALA A 107 -3.82 -4.68 14.05
#